data_AF-A0A534C8W4-F1
#
_entry.id   AF-A0A534C8W4-F1
#
_cell.length_a   1.000
_cell.length_b   1.000
_cell.length_c   1.000
_cell.angle_alpha   90.00
_cell.angle_beta   90.00
_cell.angle_gamma   90.00
#
_symmetry.space_group_name_H-M   'P 1'
#
loop_
_entity.id
_entity.type
_entity.pdbx_description
1 polymer ?
#
loop_
_entity_poly.entity_id
_entity_poly.type
_entity_poly.pdbx_seq_one_letter_code
_entity_poly.pdbx_strand_id
1 'polypeptide(L)'
;MNSLWFESALLPHGWAARVRVTAANGRIGAVEVGVEATDRDERHAIGLPGLPNVHSHAFQRGLAGLTERRGPADDSFWTWRELMYQFVERMDPDELEAITALAYAEMLEAGFTHVGEFHYLHQDRGGVAFADPA
;
A
#
# COMPACT_ATOMS: atom_id res chain seq x y z
N MET A 1 -17.44 1.91 -18.81
CA MET A 1 -16.32 1.12 -19.36
C MET A 1 -15.22 2.12 -19.63
N ASN A 2 -14.09 1.98 -18.94
CA ASN A 2 -12.99 2.93 -18.99
C ASN A 2 -12.02 2.45 -20.07
N SER A 3 -11.55 3.37 -20.90
CA SER A 3 -10.58 3.10 -21.96
C SER A 3 -9.34 3.93 -21.67
N LEU A 4 -8.23 3.25 -21.37
CA LEU A 4 -6.94 3.86 -21.11
C LEU A 4 -6.02 3.55 -22.28
N TRP A 5 -5.32 4.53 -22.80
CA TRP A 5 -4.33 4.35 -23.85
C TRP A 5 -2.96 4.82 -23.39
N PHE A 6 -1.93 4.03 -23.68
CA PHE A 6 -0.54 4.27 -23.29
C PHE A 6 0.35 4.33 -24.53
N GLU A 7 1.25 5.31 -24.61
CA GLU A 7 2.29 5.34 -25.66
C GLU A 7 3.17 4.09 -25.57
N SER A 8 3.50 3.67 -24.34
CA SER A 8 4.18 2.41 -24.04
C SER A 8 3.61 1.76 -22.78
N ALA A 9 3.48 0.43 -22.76
CA ALA A 9 3.13 -0.30 -21.55
C ALA A 9 3.96 -1.57 -21.38
N LEU A 10 4.28 -1.93 -20.13
CA LEU A 10 4.91 -3.20 -19.80
C LEU A 10 3.84 -4.30 -19.67
N LEU A 11 3.82 -5.20 -20.66
CA LEU A 11 2.91 -6.35 -20.71
C LEU A 11 3.63 -7.63 -20.24
N PRO A 12 2.91 -8.76 -20.02
CA PRO A 12 3.53 -10.01 -19.59
C PRO A 12 4.65 -10.53 -20.51
N HIS A 13 4.63 -10.13 -21.79
CA HIS A 13 5.63 -10.51 -22.80
C HIS A 13 6.65 -9.40 -23.10
N GLY A 14 6.68 -8.33 -22.29
CA GLY A 14 7.61 -7.22 -22.41
C GLY A 14 6.96 -5.89 -22.80
N TRP A 15 7.79 -4.91 -23.16
CA TRP A 15 7.35 -3.59 -23.56
C TRP A 15 6.62 -3.61 -24.90
N ALA A 16 5.48 -2.92 -24.96
CA ALA A 16 4.68 -2.75 -26.17
C ALA A 16 4.32 -1.27 -26.37
N ALA A 17 4.24 -0.83 -27.62
CA ALA A 17 3.88 0.54 -27.99
C ALA A 17 2.40 0.65 -28.37
N ARG A 18 1.79 1.81 -28.11
CA ARG A 18 0.42 2.18 -28.47
C ARG A 18 -0.60 1.15 -27.96
N VAL A 19 -0.72 1.06 -26.64
CA VAL A 19 -1.51 0.02 -25.95
C VAL A 19 -2.82 0.60 -25.42
N ARG A 20 -3.96 0.03 -25.81
CA ARG A 20 -5.26 0.32 -25.19
C ARG A 20 -5.62 -0.76 -24.17
N VAL A 21 -6.01 -0.35 -22.97
CA VAL A 21 -6.57 -1.20 -21.92
C VAL A 21 -8.01 -0.81 -21.70
N THR A 22 -8.94 -1.73 -21.93
CA THR A 22 -10.36 -1.54 -21.63
C THR A 22 -10.70 -2.23 -20.32
N ALA A 23 -11.27 -1.49 -19.38
CA ALA A 23 -11.65 -2.00 -18.06
C ALA A 23 -13.13 -1.73 -17.74
N ALA A 24 -13.74 -2.66 -17.03
CA ALA A 24 -15.09 -2.54 -16.49
C ALA A 24 -15.18 -3.27 -15.14
N ASN A 25 -15.89 -2.69 -14.18
CA ASN A 25 -16.13 -3.30 -12.86
C ASN A 25 -14.84 -3.75 -12.17
N GLY A 26 -13.78 -2.91 -12.21
CA GLY A 26 -12.50 -3.21 -11.59
C GLY A 26 -11.67 -4.31 -12.27
N ARG A 27 -12.05 -4.78 -13.46
CA ARG A 27 -11.33 -5.82 -14.20
C ARG A 27 -10.92 -5.33 -15.58
N ILE A 28 -9.74 -5.76 -16.02
CA ILE A 28 -9.29 -5.60 -17.41
C ILE A 28 -10.09 -6.59 -18.28
N GLY A 29 -10.80 -6.07 -19.27
CA GLY A 29 -11.56 -6.87 -20.24
C GLY A 29 -10.80 -7.13 -21.54
N ALA A 30 -10.01 -6.15 -22.00
CA ALA A 30 -9.21 -6.28 -23.21
C ALA A 30 -7.92 -5.46 -23.13
N VAL A 31 -6.88 -5.96 -23.78
CA VAL A 31 -5.61 -5.24 -24.02
C VAL A 31 -5.31 -5.35 -25.52
N GLU A 32 -5.24 -4.21 -26.20
CA GLU A 32 -4.97 -4.11 -27.63
C GLU A 32 -3.65 -3.38 -27.84
N VAL A 33 -2.77 -3.90 -28.70
CA VAL A 33 -1.42 -3.34 -28.94
C VAL A 33 -1.32 -2.79 -30.36
N GLY A 34 -0.57 -1.70 -30.54
CA GLY A 34 -0.35 -1.09 -31.85
C GLY A 34 -1.57 -0.35 -32.40
N VAL A 35 -2.51 0.02 -31.54
CA VAL A 35 -3.76 0.70 -31.90
C VAL A 35 -3.64 2.20 -31.68
N GLU A 36 -4.17 3.01 -32.59
CA GLU A 36 -4.23 4.46 -32.41
C GLU A 36 -5.24 4.84 -31.34
N ALA A 37 -4.92 5.87 -30.56
CA ALA A 37 -5.82 6.43 -29.57
C ALA A 37 -7.03 7.11 -30.22
N THR A 38 -8.21 6.93 -29.62
CA THR A 38 -9.46 7.60 -30.00
C THR A 38 -9.79 8.74 -29.04
N ASP A 39 -10.84 9.50 -29.33
CA ASP A 39 -11.36 10.55 -28.44
C ASP A 39 -12.00 10.02 -27.15
N ARG A 40 -12.17 8.69 -27.05
CA ARG A 40 -12.73 8.03 -25.86
C ARG A 40 -11.65 7.52 -24.90
N ASP A 41 -10.38 7.59 -25.31
CA ASP A 41 -9.26 7.10 -24.50
C ASP A 41 -8.74 8.20 -23.58
N GLU A 42 -8.59 7.87 -22.30
CA GLU A 42 -7.69 8.61 -21.42
C GLU A 42 -6.25 8.29 -21.82
N ARG A 43 -5.43 9.31 -22.09
CA ARG A 43 -4.11 9.14 -22.70
C ARG A 43 -3.01 9.29 -21.65
N HIS A 44 -2.07 8.35 -21.66
CA HIS A 44 -0.91 8.30 -20.78
C HIS A 44 0.35 7.98 -21.59
N ALA A 45 1.52 8.37 -21.05
CA ALA A 45 2.79 8.02 -21.67
C ALA A 45 3.17 6.55 -21.39
N ILE A 46 3.24 6.17 -20.11
CA ILE A 46 3.76 4.87 -19.68
C ILE A 46 2.74 4.15 -18.80
N GLY A 47 2.49 2.86 -19.09
CA GLY A 47 1.69 1.96 -18.26
C GLY A 47 2.54 0.86 -17.63
N LEU A 48 2.42 0.67 -16.32
CA LEU A 48 3.05 -0.42 -15.57
C LEU A 48 1.98 -1.17 -14.76
N PRO A 49 2.14 -2.48 -14.52
CA PRO A 49 1.35 -3.18 -13.52
C PRO A 49 1.60 -2.55 -12.14
N GLY A 50 0.54 -2.34 -11.37
CA GLY A 50 0.68 -1.89 -9.98
C GLY A 50 1.45 -2.90 -9.14
N LEU A 51 2.28 -2.42 -8.22
CA LEU A 51 3.17 -3.26 -7.42
C LEU A 51 2.44 -3.81 -6.19
N PRO A 52 2.50 -5.12 -5.88
CA PRO A 52 2.03 -5.64 -4.61
C PRO A 52 3.07 -5.37 -3.50
N ASN A 53 2.65 -4.75 -2.40
CA ASN A 53 3.38 -4.80 -1.13
C ASN A 53 2.95 -6.05 -0.37
N VAL A 54 3.84 -7.04 -0.22
CA VAL A 54 3.46 -8.35 0.33
C VAL A 54 3.54 -8.45 1.86
N HIS A 55 4.02 -7.39 2.54
CA HIS A 55 4.16 -7.41 3.99
C HIS A 55 4.11 -5.99 4.58
N SER A 56 3.22 -5.77 5.53
CA SER A 56 3.06 -4.51 6.23
C SER A 56 2.68 -4.72 7.70
N HIS A 57 3.11 -3.78 8.54
CA HIS A 57 2.56 -3.54 9.88
C HIS A 57 2.17 -2.06 9.93
N ALA A 58 0.94 -1.73 9.53
CA ALA A 58 0.56 -0.36 9.19
C ALA A 58 0.80 0.63 10.35
N PHE A 59 0.53 0.20 11.59
CA PHE A 59 0.74 1.01 12.79
C PHE A 59 2.19 1.51 12.96
N GLN A 60 3.18 0.76 12.48
CA GLN A 60 4.59 1.16 12.60
C GLN A 60 4.92 2.38 11.74
N ARG A 61 4.04 2.77 10.81
CA ARG A 61 4.18 4.03 10.08
C ARG A 61 4.18 5.24 11.02
N GLY A 62 3.43 5.20 12.13
CA GLY A 62 3.44 6.24 13.15
C GLY A 62 4.75 6.37 13.94
N LEU A 63 5.63 5.36 13.86
CA LEU A 63 6.97 5.35 14.47
C LEU A 63 8.10 5.68 13.51
N ALA A 64 7.83 5.66 12.20
CA ALA A 64 8.87 5.75 11.18
C ALA A 64 9.72 7.03 11.37
N GLY A 65 11.02 6.85 11.61
CA GLY A 65 11.98 7.95 11.83
C GLY A 65 12.04 8.50 13.27
N LEU A 66 11.17 8.05 14.18
CA LEU A 66 11.19 8.48 15.59
C LEU A 66 12.14 7.65 16.47
N THR A 67 12.58 6.50 15.96
CA THR A 67 13.47 5.55 16.67
C THR A 67 14.94 5.78 16.39
N GLU A 68 15.31 6.79 15.62
CA GLU A 68 16.69 7.06 15.18
C GLU A 68 17.53 7.78 16.27
N ARG A 69 17.35 7.38 17.54
CA ARG A 69 18.02 7.97 18.69
C ARG A 69 18.68 6.90 19.52
N ARG A 70 19.99 7.08 19.69
CA ARG A 70 20.82 6.20 20.48
C ARG A 70 20.49 6.30 21.97
N GLY A 71 20.07 5.19 22.58
CA GLY A 71 19.89 5.06 24.04
C GLY A 71 21.21 4.88 24.81
N PRO A 72 21.15 4.72 26.15
CA PRO A 72 22.33 4.57 27.01
C PRO A 72 23.03 3.19 26.93
N ALA A 73 22.30 2.13 26.54
CA ALA A 73 22.80 0.76 26.31
C ALA A 73 23.49 0.65 24.94
N ASP A 74 23.58 -0.50 24.25
CA ASP A 74 23.86 -0.62 22.80
C ASP A 74 22.58 -0.66 21.98
N ASP A 75 22.57 -0.08 20.78
CA ASP A 75 21.36 -0.09 19.93
C ASP A 75 21.25 -1.41 19.17
N SER A 76 20.04 -1.94 19.13
CA SER A 76 19.72 -3.22 18.52
C SER A 76 18.26 -3.26 18.10
N PHE A 77 17.90 -4.30 17.35
CA PHE A 77 16.49 -4.61 17.09
C PHE A 77 15.67 -4.71 18.38
N TRP A 78 16.25 -5.22 19.47
CA TRP A 78 15.54 -5.42 20.72
C TRP A 78 15.21 -4.11 21.44
N THR A 79 16.13 -3.14 21.43
CA THR A 79 15.90 -1.80 21.98
C THR A 79 14.89 -1.01 21.14
N TRP A 80 14.90 -1.18 19.81
CA TRP A 80 13.84 -0.66 18.93
C TRP A 80 12.48 -1.29 19.26
N ARG A 81 12.43 -2.61 19.47
CA ARG A 81 11.18 -3.34 19.75
C ARG A 81 10.54 -2.89 21.07
N GLU A 82 11.34 -2.54 22.06
CA GLU A 82 10.83 -1.95 23.32
C GLU A 82 10.08 -0.63 23.07
N LEU A 83 10.63 0.26 22.21
CA LEU A 83 9.94 1.50 21.81
C LEU A 83 8.65 1.21 21.03
N MET A 84 8.70 0.20 20.15
CA MET A 84 7.52 -0.24 19.40
C MET A 84 6.41 -0.76 20.33
N TYR A 85 6.76 -1.53 21.35
CA TYR A 85 5.79 -1.98 22.37
C TYR A 85 5.21 -0.81 23.17
N GLN A 86 6.04 0.14 23.61
CA GLN A 86 5.56 1.33 24.33
C GLN A 86 4.58 2.17 23.50
N PHE A 87 4.78 2.23 22.18
CA PHE A 87 3.88 2.90 21.26
C PHE A 87 2.55 2.17 21.13
N VAL A 88 2.60 0.85 20.93
CA VAL A 88 1.38 0.06 20.71
C VAL A 88 0.51 -0.05 21.96
N GLU A 89 1.11 -0.05 23.16
CA GLU A 89 0.38 -0.05 24.44
C GLU A 89 -0.53 1.18 24.63
N ARG A 90 -0.24 2.27 23.92
CA ARG A 90 -0.97 3.53 24.03
C ARG A 90 -1.90 3.79 22.87
N MET A 91 -1.89 2.95 21.84
CA MET A 91 -2.73 3.11 20.66
C MET A 91 -4.19 2.77 20.99
N ASP A 92 -5.14 3.55 20.47
CA ASP A 92 -6.55 3.16 20.39
C ASP A 92 -6.98 2.83 18.95
N PRO A 93 -8.20 2.27 18.75
CA PRO A 93 -8.67 1.91 17.42
C PRO A 93 -8.75 3.08 16.41
N ASP A 94 -9.12 4.27 16.87
CA ASP A 94 -9.23 5.46 16.00
C ASP A 94 -7.84 5.90 15.51
N GLU A 95 -6.85 5.88 16.41
CA GLU A 95 -5.44 6.14 16.06
C GLU A 95 -4.89 5.09 15.08
N LEU A 96 -5.20 3.80 15.31
CA LEU A 96 -4.80 2.71 14.42
C LEU A 96 -5.40 2.89 13.03
N GLU A 97 -6.69 3.21 12.93
CA GLU A 97 -7.36 3.48 11.66
C GLU A 97 -6.71 4.65 10.93
N ALA A 98 -6.49 5.77 11.62
CA ALA A 98 -5.90 6.97 11.04
C ALA A 98 -4.48 6.73 10.50
N ILE A 99 -3.62 6.05 11.28
CA ILE A 99 -2.25 5.71 10.84
C ILE A 99 -2.29 4.74 9.67
N THR A 100 -3.19 3.76 9.69
CA THR A 100 -3.34 2.77 8.62
C THR A 100 -3.80 3.42 7.32
N ALA A 101 -4.78 4.32 7.39
CA ALA A 101 -5.26 5.08 6.23
C ALA A 101 -4.14 5.93 5.61
N LEU A 102 -3.34 6.61 6.44
CA LEU A 102 -2.18 7.36 5.97
C LEU A 102 -1.15 6.45 5.28
N ALA A 103 -0.79 5.33 5.92
CA ALA A 103 0.17 4.38 5.36
C ALA A 103 -0.28 3.87 3.99
N TYR A 104 -1.57 3.55 3.82
CA TYR A 104 -2.11 3.05 2.56
C TYR A 104 -2.22 4.14 1.49
N ALA A 105 -2.54 5.38 1.87
CA ALA A 105 -2.53 6.50 0.94
C ALA A 105 -1.12 6.74 0.37
N GLU A 106 -0.10 6.77 1.23
CA GLU A 106 1.29 6.91 0.80
C GLU A 106 1.79 5.71 -0.03
N MET A 107 1.33 4.49 0.28
CA MET A 107 1.61 3.31 -0.54
C MET A 107 1.04 3.45 -1.95
N LEU A 108 -0.20 3.95 -2.09
CA LEU A 108 -0.81 4.23 -3.40
C LEU A 108 -0.03 5.30 -4.17
N GLU A 109 0.38 6.39 -3.51
CA GLU A 109 1.20 7.45 -4.12
C GLU A 109 2.58 6.92 -4.57
N ALA A 110 3.13 5.92 -3.86
CA ALA A 110 4.37 5.25 -4.21
C ALA A 110 4.22 4.15 -5.28
N GLY A 111 3.00 3.88 -5.77
CA GLY A 111 2.72 2.91 -6.83
C GLY A 111 2.41 1.49 -6.37
N PHE A 112 2.25 1.26 -5.06
CA PHE A 112 1.70 0.01 -4.55
C PHE A 112 0.18 -0.01 -4.74
N THR A 113 -0.36 -1.10 -5.28
CA THR A 113 -1.81 -1.22 -5.52
C THR A 113 -2.48 -2.29 -4.67
N HIS A 114 -1.70 -3.08 -3.93
CA HIS A 114 -2.17 -4.09 -2.99
C HIS A 114 -1.23 -4.13 -1.78
N VAL A 115 -1.79 -4.47 -0.61
CA VAL A 115 -1.02 -4.65 0.63
C VAL A 115 -1.38 -5.97 1.31
N GLY A 116 -0.36 -6.74 1.66
CA GLY A 116 -0.44 -7.88 2.59
C GLY A 116 -0.23 -7.38 4.01
N GLU A 117 -1.31 -6.97 4.67
CA GLU A 117 -1.24 -6.48 6.06
C GLU A 117 -1.06 -7.66 7.03
N PHE A 118 0.10 -7.70 7.67
CA PHE A 118 0.43 -8.68 8.71
C PHE A 118 -0.04 -8.12 10.06
N HIS A 119 -1.34 -8.23 10.29
CA HIS A 119 -2.03 -7.67 11.44
C HIS A 119 -2.01 -8.62 12.66
N TYR A 120 -1.45 -8.16 13.79
CA TYR A 120 -1.41 -8.89 15.06
C TYR A 120 -1.95 -8.10 16.26
N LEU A 121 -2.57 -6.94 16.04
CA LEU A 121 -3.12 -6.09 17.09
C LEU A 121 -4.60 -6.38 17.30
N HIS A 122 -4.89 -7.47 18.01
CA HIS A 122 -6.25 -8.02 18.12
C HIS A 122 -7.05 -7.60 19.35
N GLN A 123 -6.37 -7.15 20.40
CA GLN A 123 -6.96 -6.90 21.70
C GLN A 123 -6.96 -5.41 22.02
N ASP A 124 -7.88 -4.99 22.87
CA ASP A 124 -7.86 -3.68 23.49
C ASP A 124 -6.68 -3.56 24.47
N ARG A 125 -6.45 -2.32 24.94
CA ARG A 125 -5.44 -1.99 25.93
C ARG A 125 -5.54 -2.92 27.15
N GLY A 126 -4.39 -3.40 27.60
CA GLY A 126 -4.30 -4.40 28.68
C GLY A 126 -4.56 -5.84 28.24
N GLY A 127 -4.75 -6.10 26.94
CA GLY A 127 -4.92 -7.45 26.39
C GLY A 127 -6.33 -8.01 26.57
N VAL A 128 -7.33 -7.13 26.72
CA VAL A 128 -8.73 -7.49 26.87
C VAL A 128 -9.40 -7.53 25.50
N ALA A 129 -10.35 -8.45 25.29
CA ALA A 129 -11.13 -8.47 24.06
C ALA A 129 -11.93 -7.18 23.89
N PHE A 130 -11.99 -6.68 22.65
CA PHE A 130 -12.89 -5.59 22.29
C PHE A 130 -14.35 -5.98 22.57
N ALA A 131 -15.18 -4.99 22.91
CA ALA A 131 -16.61 -5.20 23.17
C ALA A 131 -17.37 -5.71 21.94
N ASP A 132 -16.92 -5.31 20.75
CA ASP A 132 -17.37 -5.81 19.45
C ASP A 132 -16.17 -6.38 18.69
N PRO A 133 -15.89 -7.69 18.80
CA PRO A 133 -14.81 -8.32 18.05
C PRO A 133 -15.20 -8.45 16.57
N ALA A 134 -14.28 -8.09 15.68
CA ALA A 134 -14.42 -8.23 14.24
C ALA A 134 -14.48 -9.69 13.76
#